data_AF-X1EBC8-F1
#
_entry.id   AF-X1EBC8-F1
#
_cell.length_a   1.000
_cell.length_b   1.000
_cell.length_c   1.000
_cell.angle_alpha   90.00
_cell.angle_beta   90.00
_cell.angle_gamma   90.00
#
_symmetry.space_group_name_H-M   'P 1'
#
loop_
_entity.id
_entity.type
_entity.pdbx_description
1 polymer ?
#
loop_
_entity_poly.entity_id
_entity_poly.type
_entity_poly.pdbx_seq_one_letter_code
_entity_poly.pdbx_strand_id
1 'polypeptide(L)' 'IQIYRGMNIGTDKYDTKRYNIKQYMIDIFDPDHSASVAEFRNICRDIIE' A
#
# COMPACT_ATOMS: atom_id res chain seq x y z
N ILE A 1 -6.39 -3.52 1.76
CA ILE A 1 -7.14 -2.27 1.44
C ILE A 1 -6.25 -1.03 1.54
N GLN A 2 -5.30 -0.95 2.48
CA GLN A 2 -4.42 0.22 2.67
C GLN A 2 -3.60 0.65 1.43
N ILE A 3 -3.54 -0.19 0.40
CA ILE A 3 -3.02 0.11 -0.93
C ILE A 3 -3.72 1.29 -1.64
N TYR A 4 -4.96 1.64 -1.27
CA TYR A 4 -5.75 2.69 -1.92
C TYR A 4 -5.60 4.07 -1.28
N ARG A 5 -5.41 5.11 -2.09
CA ARG A 5 -5.24 6.50 -1.65
C ARG A 5 -6.45 7.07 -0.92
N GLY A 6 -6.18 7.92 0.07
CA GLY A 6 -7.20 8.72 0.77
C GLY A 6 -8.09 7.94 1.76
N MET A 7 -8.08 6.60 1.73
CA MET A 7 -8.92 5.77 2.60
C MET A 7 -8.29 5.52 3.99
N ASN A 8 -7.79 6.55 4.67
CA ASN A 8 -6.89 6.35 5.82
C ASN A 8 -7.59 5.83 7.08
N ILE A 9 -8.73 6.43 7.46
CA ILE A 9 -9.46 6.07 8.70
C ILE A 9 -10.14 4.70 8.56
N GLY A 10 -10.92 4.52 7.49
CA GLY A 10 -11.68 3.28 7.28
C GLY A 10 -10.83 2.04 6.99
N THR A 11 -9.53 2.22 6.72
CA THR A 11 -8.59 1.10 6.50
C THR A 11 -7.50 1.01 7.57
N ASP A 12 -7.65 1.81 8.64
CA ASP A 12 -6.77 1.84 9.80
C ASP A 12 -5.28 1.97 9.42
N LYS A 13 -4.98 2.91 8.52
CA LYS A 13 -3.59 3.14 8.08
C LYS A 13 -2.76 3.76 9.18
N TYR A 14 -1.59 3.19 9.39
CA TYR A 14 -0.65 3.65 10.40
C TYR A 14 0.39 4.61 9.82
N ASP A 15 0.61 5.76 10.48
CA ASP A 15 1.68 6.68 10.10
C ASP A 15 3.04 6.21 10.66
N THR A 16 3.86 5.68 9.77
CA THR A 16 5.22 5.21 10.08
C THR A 16 6.30 6.26 9.95
N LYS A 17 5.99 7.46 9.42
CA LYS A 17 7.00 8.51 9.17
C LYS A 17 7.72 8.93 10.46
N ARG A 18 6.99 9.00 11.57
CA ARG A 18 7.55 9.33 12.89
C ARG A 18 8.57 8.32 13.44
N TYR A 19 8.63 7.12 12.87
CA TYR A 19 9.56 6.06 13.29
C TYR A 19 10.74 5.89 12.33
N ASN A 20 10.82 6.71 11.27
CA ASN A 20 11.81 6.56 10.22
C ASN A 20 11.81 5.15 9.58
N ILE A 21 10.65 4.49 9.56
CA ILE A 21 10.45 3.20 8.92
C ILE A 21 9.82 3.45 7.56
N LYS A 22 10.50 3.00 6.50
CA LYS A 22 9.95 3.07 5.15
C LYS A 22 8.88 2.00 4.98
N GLN A 23 7.63 2.42 4.75
CA GLN A 23 6.57 1.53 4.32
C GLN A 23 6.45 1.51 2.80
N TYR A 24 6.12 0.34 2.28
CA TYR A 24 5.77 0.08 0.89
C TYR A 24 4.30 -0.37 0.82
N MET A 25 3.73 -0.46 -0.39
CA MET A 25 2.37 -0.97 -0.62
C MET A 25 1.27 -0.21 0.17
N ILE A 26 1.47 1.08 0.39
CA ILE A 26 0.48 1.99 0.98
C ILE A 26 0.27 3.16 0.04
N ASP A 27 -0.99 3.57 -0.17
CA ASP A 27 -1.32 4.69 -1.06
C ASP A 27 -0.71 4.56 -2.47
N ILE A 28 -0.74 3.36 -3.05
CA ILE A 28 -0.17 3.05 -4.37
C ILE A 28 -1.19 3.04 -5.50
N PHE A 29 -2.48 2.80 -5.21
CA PHE A 29 -3.57 2.76 -6.17
C PHE A 29 -4.66 3.80 -5.87
N ASP A 30 -5.40 4.19 -6.91
CA ASP A 30 -6.63 4.97 -6.73
C ASP A 30 -7.79 4.05 -6.35
N PRO A 31 -8.83 4.54 -5.64
CA PRO A 31 -9.88 3.68 -5.08
C PRO A 31 -10.71 2.89 -6.10
N ASP A 32 -10.71 3.30 -7.37
CA ASP A 32 -11.40 2.64 -8.48
C ASP A 32 -10.55 1.55 -9.16
N HIS A 33 -9.25 1.48 -8.85
CA HIS A 33 -8.37 0.43 -9.35
C HIS A 33 -8.74 -0.94 -8.77
N SER A 34 -8.84 -1.95 -9.62
CA SER A 34 -9.10 -3.33 -9.19
C SER A 34 -7.79 -4.07 -8.98
N ALA A 35 -7.28 -4.03 -7.74
CA ALA A 35 -6.05 -4.74 -7.41
C ALA A 35 -6.23 -6.26 -7.41
N SER A 36 -5.22 -6.99 -7.89
CA SER A 36 -5.20 -8.46 -7.91
C SER A 36 -4.06 -9.05 -7.08
N VAL A 37 -4.19 -10.33 -6.69
CA VAL A 37 -3.13 -11.06 -5.97
C VAL A 37 -1.86 -11.19 -6.81
N ALA A 38 -1.99 -11.36 -8.13
CA ALA A 38 -0.85 -11.45 -9.04
C ALA A 38 -0.09 -10.13 -9.15
N GLU A 39 -0.82 -9.02 -9.24
CA GLU A 39 -0.23 -7.67 -9.25
C GLU A 39 0.50 -7.38 -7.93
N PHE A 40 -0.13 -7.68 -6.79
CA PHE A 40 0.50 -7.57 -5.47
C PHE A 40 1.83 -8.37 -5.41
N ARG A 41 1.81 -9.63 -5.86
CA ARG A 41 3.01 -10.48 -5.88
C ARG A 41 4.14 -9.86 -6.71
N ASN A 42 3.83 -9.38 -7.90
CA ASN A 42 4.84 -8.85 -8.82
C ASN A 42 5.49 -7.59 -8.22
N ILE A 43 4.68 -6.64 -7.74
CA ILE A 43 5.18 -5.41 -7.12
C ILE A 43 6.01 -5.73 -5.88
N CYS A 44 5.55 -6.65 -5.02
CA CYS A 44 6.31 -7.04 -3.83
C CYS A 44 7.65 -7.68 -4.18
N ARG A 45 7.73 -8.45 -5.27
CA ARG A 45 9.00 -9.04 -5.72
C ARG A 45 9.99 -7.96 -6.13
N ASP A 46 9.54 -6.97 -6.90
CA ASP A 46 10.38 -5.83 -7.33
C ASP A 46 10.86 -4.94 -6.17
N ILE A 47 10.18 -5.00 -5.02
CA ILE A 47 10.56 -4.25 -3.80
C ILE A 47 11.55 -5.03 -2.93
N ILE A 48 11.46 -6.37 -2.95
CA ILE A 48 12.26 -7.26 -2.09
C ILE A 48 13.60 -7.62 -2.74
N GLU A 49 13.60 -7.83 -4.06
CA GLU A 49 14.78 -8.19 -4.87
C GLU A 49 15.61 -6.94 -5.24
#